data_AF-X1F057-F1
#
_entry.id   AF-X1F057-F1
#
_cell.length_a   1.000
_cell.length_b   1.000
_cell.length_c   1.000
_cell.angle_alpha   90.00
_cell.angle_beta   90.00
_cell.angle_gamma   90.00
#
_symmetry.space_group_name_H-M   'P 1'
#
loop_
_entity.id
_entity.type
_entity.pdbx_description
1 polymer ?
#
loop_
_entity_poly.entity_id
_entity_poly.type
_entity_poly.pdbx_seq_one_letter_code
_entity_poly.pdbx_strand_id
1 'polypeptide(L)'
;MKISLLENSHSFLKEALDKAVFSEKDPIQWKFAVFDLVQSIELSLKEKLRREHPVLIYSNIDRLENTVSIDQAINRLSKISKLYFSRSDINILTSAKKWRNLIVHYEFEINPKELKPLFAKLLGFLSYFHRKHLDDTLDNIVPTALWEKAIEIFEYSSELYERAKKLFDEEEIDSSLIWACEKCGWDAFVIQDDINTC
;
A
#
# COMPACT_ATOMS: atom_id res chain seq x y z
N MET A 1 -28.76 5.08 -4.17
CA MET A 1 -27.67 4.37 -4.87
C MET A 1 -27.00 3.43 -3.88
N LYS A 2 -26.70 2.18 -4.25
CA LYS A 2 -25.98 1.20 -3.42
C LYS A 2 -24.61 0.94 -4.06
N ILE A 3 -23.53 1.05 -3.29
CA ILE A 3 -22.16 0.85 -3.76
C ILE A 3 -21.61 -0.42 -3.07
N SER A 4 -21.07 -1.35 -3.84
CA SER A 4 -20.39 -2.55 -3.32
C SER A 4 -19.00 -2.24 -2.75
N LEU A 5 -18.41 -3.18 -2.01
CA LEU A 5 -17.04 -3.02 -1.50
C LEU A 5 -16.02 -2.82 -2.63
N LEU A 6 -16.20 -3.55 -3.74
CA LEU A 6 -15.32 -3.48 -4.90
C LEU A 6 -15.44 -2.12 -5.62
N GLU A 7 -16.66 -1.68 -5.92
CA GLU A 7 -16.90 -0.36 -6.54
C GLU A 7 -16.36 0.78 -5.67
N ASN A 8 -16.50 0.66 -4.34
CA ASN A 8 -15.97 1.65 -3.41
C ASN A 8 -14.43 1.62 -3.39
N SER A 9 -13.82 0.44 -3.40
CA SER A 9 -12.36 0.28 -3.53
C SER A 9 -11.82 0.93 -4.80
N HIS A 10 -12.53 0.77 -5.92
CA HIS A 10 -12.18 1.37 -7.20
C HIS A 10 -12.28 2.90 -7.16
N SER A 11 -13.32 3.42 -6.50
CA SER A 11 -13.51 4.86 -6.30
C SER A 11 -12.37 5.47 -5.49
N PHE A 12 -11.96 4.82 -4.39
CA PHE A 12 -10.80 5.24 -3.60
C PHE A 12 -9.48 5.13 -4.37
N LEU A 13 -9.29 4.09 -5.19
CA LEU A 13 -8.09 3.98 -6.03
C LEU A 13 -8.00 5.15 -7.02
N LYS A 14 -9.12 5.47 -7.68
CA LYS A 14 -9.16 6.60 -8.62
C LYS A 14 -8.81 7.91 -7.92
N GLU A 15 -9.44 8.19 -6.77
CA GLU A 15 -9.14 9.39 -5.98
C GLU A 15 -7.67 9.42 -5.54
N ALA A 16 -7.13 8.28 -5.10
CA ALA A 16 -5.73 8.16 -4.70
C ALA A 16 -4.76 8.56 -5.82
N LEU A 17 -5.02 8.10 -7.05
CA LEU A 17 -4.23 8.46 -8.23
C LEU A 17 -4.39 9.93 -8.61
N ASP A 18 -5.63 10.44 -8.61
CA ASP A 18 -5.88 11.87 -8.84
C ASP A 18 -5.07 12.74 -7.87
N LYS A 19 -5.10 12.42 -6.56
CA LYS A 19 -4.31 13.12 -5.54
C LYS A 19 -2.81 12.98 -5.74
N ALA A 20 -2.34 11.81 -6.16
CA ALA A 20 -0.93 11.61 -6.49
C ALA A 20 -0.49 12.51 -7.67
N VAL A 21 -1.32 12.67 -8.69
CA VAL A 21 -1.06 13.60 -9.81
C VAL A 21 -1.05 15.05 -9.33
N PHE A 22 -2.04 15.46 -8.53
CA PHE A 22 -2.09 16.83 -8.00
C PHE A 22 -0.92 17.15 -7.05
N SER A 23 -0.26 16.14 -6.49
CA SER A 23 0.86 16.31 -5.58
C SER A 23 2.09 17.00 -6.20
N GLU A 24 2.20 16.98 -7.54
CA GLU A 24 3.23 17.73 -8.27
C GLU A 24 3.10 19.24 -8.08
N LYS A 25 1.88 19.72 -7.87
CA LYS A 25 1.58 21.14 -7.62
C LYS A 25 1.50 21.46 -6.13
N ASP A 26 1.04 20.51 -5.34
CA ASP A 26 0.80 20.68 -3.92
C ASP A 26 1.19 19.40 -3.14
N PRO A 27 2.38 19.38 -2.51
CA PRO A 27 2.86 18.22 -1.77
C PRO A 27 1.90 17.71 -0.69
N ILE A 28 0.99 18.55 -0.17
CA ILE A 28 0.01 18.13 0.85
C ILE A 28 -0.90 17.00 0.33
N GLN A 29 -1.09 16.92 -0.99
CA GLN A 29 -1.97 15.93 -1.62
C GLN A 29 -1.44 14.50 -1.44
N TRP A 30 -0.14 14.31 -1.18
CA TRP A 30 0.41 12.99 -0.88
C TRP A 30 -0.25 12.32 0.33
N LYS A 31 -0.67 13.09 1.34
CA LYS A 31 -1.37 12.49 2.50
C LYS A 31 -2.72 11.89 2.10
N PHE A 32 -3.44 12.56 1.20
CA PHE A 32 -4.72 12.08 0.69
C PHE A 32 -4.52 10.91 -0.26
N ALA A 33 -3.55 11.00 -1.17
CA ALA A 33 -3.18 9.91 -2.06
C ALA A 33 -2.88 8.61 -1.29
N VAL A 34 -2.03 8.67 -0.27
CA VAL A 34 -1.69 7.52 0.57
C VAL A 34 -2.91 7.05 1.37
N PHE A 35 -3.66 7.97 1.98
CA PHE A 35 -4.86 7.61 2.73
C PHE A 35 -5.87 6.85 1.87
N ASP A 36 -6.23 7.39 0.70
CA ASP A 36 -7.20 6.79 -0.20
C ASP A 36 -6.73 5.44 -0.76
N LEU A 37 -5.43 5.31 -1.05
CA LEU A 37 -4.86 4.03 -1.50
C LEU A 37 -4.94 2.95 -0.40
N VAL A 38 -4.69 3.33 0.86
CA VAL A 38 -4.85 2.42 2.01
C VAL A 38 -6.31 2.00 2.17
N GLN A 39 -7.26 2.92 1.99
CA GLN A 39 -8.69 2.60 2.02
C GLN A 39 -9.07 1.64 0.88
N SER A 40 -8.54 1.86 -0.33
CA SER A 40 -8.74 0.96 -1.46
C SER A 40 -8.24 -0.46 -1.18
N ILE A 41 -7.04 -0.58 -0.58
CA ILE A 41 -6.46 -1.86 -0.16
C ILE A 41 -7.34 -2.55 0.90
N GLU A 42 -7.76 -1.82 1.94
CA GLU A 42 -8.59 -2.38 3.00
C GLU A 42 -9.92 -2.93 2.45
N LEU A 43 -10.55 -2.20 1.54
CA LEU A 43 -11.79 -2.63 0.88
C LEU A 43 -11.57 -3.81 -0.06
N SER A 44 -10.44 -3.87 -0.78
CA SER A 44 -10.08 -5.01 -1.63
C SER A 44 -9.89 -6.31 -0.82
N LEU A 45 -9.21 -6.23 0.31
CA LEU A 45 -9.03 -7.36 1.22
C LEU A 45 -10.39 -7.85 1.77
N LYS A 46 -11.26 -6.91 2.17
CA LYS A 46 -12.62 -7.21 2.64
C LYS A 46 -13.48 -7.82 1.54
N GLU A 47 -13.38 -7.32 0.31
CA GLU A 47 -14.09 -7.90 -0.83
C GLU A 47 -13.67 -9.34 -1.06
N LYS A 48 -12.36 -9.65 -1.00
CA LYS A 48 -11.89 -11.04 -1.11
C LYS A 48 -12.48 -11.91 -0.02
N LEU A 49 -12.50 -11.45 1.24
CA LEU A 49 -13.16 -12.18 2.33
C LEU A 49 -14.66 -12.36 2.10
N ARG A 50 -15.36 -11.34 1.58
CA ARG A 50 -16.78 -11.41 1.28
C ARG A 50 -17.09 -12.49 0.22
N ARG A 51 -16.23 -12.61 -0.80
CA ARG A 51 -16.33 -13.65 -1.85
C ARG A 51 -16.14 -15.06 -1.28
N GLU A 52 -15.37 -15.20 -0.21
CA GLU A 52 -15.20 -16.47 0.51
C GLU A 52 -16.43 -16.79 1.37
N HIS A 53 -16.84 -15.84 2.21
CA HIS A 53 -18.10 -15.89 2.94
C HIS A 53 -18.47 -14.51 3.52
N PRO A 54 -19.73 -14.01 3.35
CA PRO A 54 -20.10 -12.65 3.75
C PRO A 54 -19.84 -12.29 5.21
N VAL A 55 -20.00 -13.24 6.15
CA VAL A 55 -19.77 -13.01 7.59
C VAL A 55 -18.29 -12.70 7.92
N LEU A 56 -17.36 -13.12 7.06
CA LEU A 56 -15.92 -12.91 7.31
C LEU A 56 -15.48 -11.44 7.21
N ILE A 57 -16.35 -10.54 6.75
CA ILE A 57 -16.06 -9.11 6.75
C ILE A 57 -16.21 -8.47 8.14
N TYR A 58 -16.88 -9.14 9.09
CA TYR A 58 -17.18 -8.58 10.41
C TYR A 58 -16.13 -8.97 11.44
N SER A 59 -15.68 -8.01 12.25
CA SER A 59 -14.65 -8.28 13.27
C SER A 59 -15.13 -9.26 14.33
N ASN A 60 -16.43 -9.24 14.65
CA ASN A 60 -17.12 -10.21 15.49
C ASN A 60 -18.31 -10.81 14.71
N ILE A 61 -18.36 -12.14 14.59
CA ILE A 61 -19.42 -12.84 13.85
C ILE A 61 -20.74 -12.94 14.64
N ASP A 62 -20.67 -12.82 15.97
CA ASP A 62 -21.84 -12.79 16.84
C ASP A 62 -22.41 -11.36 16.95
N ARG A 63 -21.65 -10.33 16.55
CA ARG A 63 -22.03 -8.91 16.59
C ARG A 63 -21.58 -8.17 15.33
N LEU A 64 -22.49 -8.08 14.36
CA LEU A 64 -22.23 -7.57 13.00
C LEU A 64 -22.17 -6.03 12.90
N GLU A 65 -21.53 -5.36 13.86
CA GLU A 65 -21.46 -3.89 13.94
C GLU A 65 -20.23 -3.33 13.22
N ASN A 66 -19.08 -3.96 13.42
CA ASN A 66 -17.78 -3.48 12.95
C ASN A 66 -17.19 -4.42 11.90
N THR A 67 -16.49 -3.86 10.92
CA THR A 67 -15.77 -4.65 9.93
C THR A 67 -14.33 -4.94 10.36
N VAL A 68 -13.72 -5.95 9.75
CA VAL A 68 -12.33 -6.34 10.04
C VAL A 68 -11.34 -5.22 9.71
N SER A 69 -10.28 -5.08 10.51
CA SER A 69 -9.12 -4.27 10.12
C SER A 69 -8.29 -4.96 9.02
N ILE A 70 -7.31 -4.24 8.44
CA ILE A 70 -6.32 -4.84 7.52
C ILE A 70 -5.65 -6.08 8.14
N ASP A 71 -5.23 -6.02 9.40
CA ASP A 71 -4.57 -7.16 10.08
C ASP A 71 -5.50 -8.36 10.25
N GLN A 72 -6.73 -8.10 10.69
CA GLN A 72 -7.72 -9.15 10.81
C GLN A 72 -8.04 -9.76 9.44
N ALA A 73 -8.10 -8.92 8.40
CA ALA A 73 -8.39 -9.37 7.05
C ALA A 73 -7.26 -10.27 6.51
N ILE A 74 -6.01 -9.83 6.60
CA ILE A 74 -4.83 -10.61 6.20
C ILE A 74 -4.80 -11.93 6.96
N ASN A 75 -4.91 -11.90 8.30
CA ASN A 75 -4.86 -13.13 9.10
C ASN A 75 -5.97 -14.12 8.74
N ARG A 76 -7.19 -13.63 8.43
CA ARG A 76 -8.29 -14.49 7.95
C ARG A 76 -8.01 -15.05 6.56
N LEU A 77 -7.58 -14.21 5.61
CA LEU A 77 -7.24 -14.64 4.25
C LEU A 77 -6.12 -15.69 4.26
N SER A 78 -5.10 -15.54 5.11
CA SER A 78 -4.03 -16.53 5.26
C SER A 78 -4.51 -17.85 5.87
N LYS A 79 -5.31 -17.78 6.95
CA LYS A 79 -5.70 -18.98 7.70
C LYS A 79 -6.85 -19.76 7.04
N ILE A 80 -7.84 -19.05 6.53
CA ILE A 80 -9.09 -19.61 5.99
C ILE A 80 -8.93 -19.84 4.50
N SER A 81 -8.60 -18.78 3.74
CA SER A 81 -8.53 -18.83 2.27
C SER A 81 -7.17 -19.28 1.74
N LYS A 82 -6.22 -19.58 2.63
CA LYS A 82 -4.86 -20.07 2.30
C LYS A 82 -4.08 -19.15 1.36
N LEU A 83 -4.36 -17.85 1.39
CA LEU A 83 -3.59 -16.86 0.65
C LEU A 83 -2.21 -16.68 1.30
N TYR A 84 -1.17 -16.60 0.47
CA TYR A 84 0.17 -16.28 0.92
C TYR A 84 0.43 -14.79 0.79
N PHE A 85 0.91 -14.18 1.86
CA PHE A 85 1.44 -12.81 1.88
C PHE A 85 2.93 -12.90 2.20
N SER A 86 3.76 -12.33 1.33
CA SER A 86 5.20 -12.30 1.52
C SER A 86 5.58 -11.40 2.70
N ARG A 87 6.82 -11.53 3.20
CA ARG A 87 7.34 -10.61 4.23
C ARG A 87 7.27 -9.14 3.76
N SER A 88 7.55 -8.90 2.48
CA SER A 88 7.44 -7.57 1.88
C SER A 88 6.00 -7.04 1.91
N ASP A 89 5.00 -7.89 1.63
CA ASP A 89 3.57 -7.53 1.70
C ASP A 89 3.17 -7.15 3.14
N ILE A 90 3.58 -7.95 4.12
CA ILE A 90 3.29 -7.68 5.53
C ILE A 90 3.95 -6.38 6.00
N ASN A 91 5.19 -6.12 5.57
CA ASN A 91 5.91 -4.90 5.91
C ASN A 91 5.21 -3.66 5.33
N ILE A 92 4.87 -3.67 4.03
CA ILE A 92 4.24 -2.51 3.40
C ILE A 92 2.83 -2.24 3.96
N LEU A 93 2.06 -3.30 4.26
CA LEU A 93 0.74 -3.17 4.89
C LEU A 93 0.85 -2.67 6.34
N THR A 94 1.96 -2.98 7.01
CA THR A 94 2.27 -2.41 8.33
C THR A 94 2.56 -0.92 8.25
N SER A 95 3.40 -0.50 7.30
CA SER A 95 3.66 0.92 7.02
C SER A 95 2.38 1.68 6.63
N ALA A 96 1.51 1.09 5.80
CA ALA A 96 0.21 1.67 5.45
C ALA A 96 -0.65 2.00 6.67
N LYS A 97 -0.78 1.06 7.62
CA LYS A 97 -1.54 1.30 8.86
C LYS A 97 -0.90 2.41 9.71
N LYS A 98 0.43 2.40 9.85
CA LYS A 98 1.18 3.44 10.58
C LYS A 98 0.89 4.82 9.96
N TRP A 99 1.00 4.95 8.65
CA TRP A 99 0.72 6.19 7.93
C TRP A 99 -0.73 6.64 8.04
N ARG A 100 -1.71 5.74 7.84
CA ARG A 100 -3.13 6.08 8.01
C ARG A 100 -3.39 6.62 9.42
N ASN A 101 -2.82 5.99 10.46
CA ASN A 101 -2.98 6.46 11.82
C ASN A 101 -2.31 7.83 12.04
N LEU A 102 -1.10 8.04 11.54
CA LEU A 102 -0.41 9.35 11.59
C LEU A 102 -1.22 10.44 10.90
N ILE A 103 -1.69 10.19 9.67
CA ILE A 103 -2.43 11.14 8.84
C ILE A 103 -3.72 11.61 9.52
N VAL A 104 -4.42 10.70 10.22
CA VAL A 104 -5.75 10.97 10.78
C VAL A 104 -5.69 11.47 12.22
N HIS A 105 -4.74 11.00 13.04
CA HIS A 105 -4.82 11.13 14.49
C HIS A 105 -3.66 11.88 15.14
N TYR A 106 -2.62 12.26 14.39
CA TYR A 106 -1.42 12.88 14.96
C TYR A 106 -0.96 14.09 14.16
N GLU A 107 -0.10 14.90 14.79
CA GLU A 107 0.70 15.89 14.08
C GLU A 107 1.85 15.16 13.36
N PHE A 108 2.10 15.52 12.10
CA PHE A 108 3.15 14.91 11.29
C PHE A 108 3.62 15.87 10.19
N GLU A 109 4.83 15.64 9.71
CA GLU A 109 5.40 16.35 8.58
C GLU A 109 5.21 15.54 7.29
N ILE A 110 4.92 16.24 6.19
CA ILE A 110 4.78 15.63 4.87
C ILE A 110 6.14 15.62 4.19
N ASN A 111 6.68 14.43 3.97
CA ASN A 111 7.90 14.23 3.19
C ASN A 111 7.59 13.44 1.91
N PRO A 112 7.54 14.09 0.73
CA PRO A 112 7.29 13.41 -0.54
C PRO A 112 8.32 12.31 -0.86
N LYS A 113 9.55 12.42 -0.34
CA LYS A 113 10.58 11.37 -0.52
C LYS A 113 10.23 10.07 0.21
N GLU A 114 9.41 10.14 1.25
CA GLU A 114 8.90 8.95 1.97
C GLU A 114 7.57 8.47 1.37
N LEU A 115 6.65 9.40 1.10
CA LEU A 115 5.28 9.07 0.69
C LEU A 115 5.19 8.57 -0.75
N LYS A 116 6.01 9.09 -1.68
CA LYS A 116 5.98 8.65 -3.08
C LYS A 116 6.43 7.19 -3.23
N PRO A 117 7.56 6.73 -2.64
CA PRO A 117 7.93 5.31 -2.69
C PRO A 117 6.99 4.40 -1.90
N LEU A 118 6.42 4.87 -0.78
CA LEU A 118 5.35 4.16 -0.07
C LEU A 118 4.15 3.92 -1.00
N PHE A 119 3.68 4.99 -1.66
CA PHE A 119 2.55 4.93 -2.59
C PHE A 119 2.82 3.95 -3.72
N ALA A 120 4.01 4.02 -4.34
CA ALA A 120 4.43 3.10 -5.39
C ALA A 120 4.39 1.63 -4.94
N LYS A 121 4.92 1.33 -3.75
CA LYS A 121 4.95 -0.05 -3.23
C LYS A 121 3.56 -0.56 -2.85
N LEU A 122 2.69 0.29 -2.29
CA LEU A 122 1.29 -0.02 -2.03
C LEU A 122 0.50 -0.26 -3.32
N LEU A 123 0.73 0.55 -4.36
CA LEU A 123 0.11 0.39 -5.66
C LEU A 123 0.53 -0.93 -6.31
N GLY A 124 1.83 -1.29 -6.21
CA GLY A 124 2.34 -2.58 -6.66
C GLY A 124 1.65 -3.76 -5.95
N PHE A 125 1.51 -3.68 -4.63
CA PHE A 125 0.75 -4.66 -3.84
C PHE A 125 -0.71 -4.77 -4.33
N LEU A 126 -1.41 -3.64 -4.44
CA LEU A 126 -2.82 -3.62 -4.85
C LEU A 126 -3.00 -4.18 -6.26
N SER A 127 -2.12 -3.83 -7.19
CA SER A 127 -2.13 -4.31 -8.57
C SER A 127 -1.96 -5.82 -8.65
N TYR A 128 -0.98 -6.36 -7.92
CA TYR A 128 -0.81 -7.81 -7.79
C TYR A 128 -2.04 -8.48 -7.16
N PHE A 129 -2.56 -7.91 -6.07
CA PHE A 129 -3.70 -8.46 -5.35
C PHE A 129 -4.96 -8.53 -6.22
N HIS A 130 -5.27 -7.48 -6.96
CA HIS A 130 -6.41 -7.45 -7.89
C HIS A 130 -6.27 -8.51 -8.97
N ARG A 131 -5.12 -8.53 -9.65
CA ARG A 131 -4.84 -9.49 -10.73
C ARG A 131 -4.93 -10.93 -10.25
N LYS A 132 -4.42 -11.21 -9.04
CA LYS A 132 -4.29 -12.58 -8.55
C LYS A 132 -5.53 -13.08 -7.81
N HIS A 133 -6.31 -12.19 -7.19
CA HIS A 133 -7.35 -12.57 -6.23
C HIS A 133 -8.72 -11.96 -6.47
N LEU A 134 -8.84 -10.94 -7.33
CA LEU A 134 -10.12 -10.29 -7.64
C LEU A 134 -10.53 -10.39 -9.11
N ASP A 135 -9.70 -11.02 -9.95
CA ASP A 135 -9.92 -11.26 -11.38
C ASP A 135 -10.10 -9.97 -12.19
N ASP A 136 -9.40 -8.91 -11.80
CA ASP A 136 -9.41 -7.61 -12.46
C ASP A 136 -8.00 -6.99 -12.46
N THR A 137 -7.79 -5.95 -13.25
CA THR A 137 -6.51 -5.23 -13.31
C THR A 137 -6.74 -3.72 -13.18
N LEU A 138 -5.82 -3.03 -12.51
CA LEU A 138 -6.02 -1.61 -12.18
C LEU A 138 -6.14 -0.72 -13.41
N ASP A 139 -5.51 -1.09 -14.52
CA ASP A 139 -5.61 -0.42 -15.82
C ASP A 139 -6.99 -0.49 -16.47
N ASN A 140 -7.81 -1.49 -16.13
CA ASN A 140 -9.21 -1.54 -16.54
C ASN A 140 -10.12 -0.70 -15.62
N ILE A 141 -9.67 -0.45 -14.39
CA ILE A 141 -10.45 0.20 -13.34
C ILE A 141 -10.34 1.73 -13.43
N VAL A 142 -9.16 2.24 -13.76
CA VAL A 142 -8.88 3.68 -13.76
C VAL A 142 -8.70 4.23 -15.18
N PRO A 143 -8.99 5.53 -15.42
CA PRO A 143 -8.70 6.15 -16.71
C PRO A 143 -7.24 5.98 -17.13
N THR A 144 -7.00 5.73 -18.43
CA THR A 144 -5.66 5.49 -18.99
C THR A 144 -4.64 6.56 -18.57
N ALA A 145 -5.02 7.84 -18.60
CA ALA A 145 -4.13 8.94 -18.21
C ALA A 145 -3.69 8.85 -16.73
N LEU A 146 -4.57 8.40 -15.82
CA LEU A 146 -4.18 8.18 -14.42
C LEU A 146 -3.30 6.95 -14.26
N TRP A 147 -3.56 5.91 -15.05
CA TRP A 147 -2.75 4.70 -15.05
C TRP A 147 -1.32 4.96 -15.54
N GLU A 148 -1.15 5.74 -16.60
CA GLU A 148 0.17 6.17 -17.10
C GLU A 148 0.96 6.90 -15.99
N LYS A 149 0.31 7.80 -15.26
CA LYS A 149 0.93 8.46 -14.09
C LYS A 149 1.26 7.51 -12.95
N ALA A 150 0.43 6.50 -12.74
CA ALA A 150 0.69 5.45 -11.76
C ALA A 150 1.96 4.66 -12.12
N ILE A 151 2.14 4.34 -13.41
CA ILE A 151 3.35 3.68 -13.93
C ILE A 151 4.57 4.59 -13.74
N GLU A 152 4.50 5.87 -14.10
CA GLU A 152 5.62 6.81 -13.91
C GLU A 152 6.08 6.87 -12.44
N ILE A 153 5.14 6.92 -11.49
CA ILE A 153 5.44 6.90 -10.05
C ILE A 153 6.14 5.59 -9.66
N PHE A 154 5.63 4.46 -10.15
CA PHE A 154 6.18 3.15 -9.87
C PHE A 154 7.59 2.96 -10.45
N GLU A 155 7.81 3.36 -11.71
CA GLU A 155 9.11 3.28 -12.39
C GLU A 155 10.14 4.16 -11.68
N TYR A 156 9.78 5.40 -11.33
CA TYR A 156 10.66 6.30 -10.59
C TYR A 156 11.09 5.69 -9.25
N SER A 157 10.16 5.15 -8.46
CA SER A 157 10.49 4.52 -7.17
C SER A 157 11.28 3.22 -7.32
N SER A 158 10.99 2.44 -8.36
CA SER A 158 11.76 1.22 -8.66
C SER A 158 13.18 1.55 -9.08
N GLU A 159 13.37 2.59 -9.89
CA GLU A 159 14.70 3.06 -10.30
C GLU A 159 15.53 3.52 -9.09
N LEU A 160 14.94 4.28 -8.16
CA LEU A 160 15.61 4.67 -6.92
C LEU A 160 16.03 3.45 -6.10
N TYR A 161 15.16 2.46 -5.98
CA TYR A 161 15.47 1.23 -5.25
C TYR A 161 16.59 0.41 -5.91
N GLU A 162 16.57 0.28 -7.24
CA GLU A 162 17.64 -0.42 -7.97
C GLU A 162 18.98 0.32 -7.89
N ARG A 163 18.96 1.65 -7.82
CA ARG A 163 20.19 2.44 -7.55
C ARG A 163 20.69 2.21 -6.13
N ALA A 164 19.81 2.16 -5.13
CA ALA A 164 20.19 1.85 -3.76
C ALA A 164 20.85 0.47 -3.64
N LYS A 165 20.27 -0.56 -4.29
CA LYS A 165 20.90 -1.89 -4.35
C LYS A 165 22.30 -1.89 -4.95
N LYS A 166 22.49 -1.19 -6.06
CA LYS A 166 23.81 -1.07 -6.69
C LYS A 166 24.82 -0.42 -5.76
N LEU A 167 24.41 0.62 -5.03
CA LEU A 167 25.27 1.25 -4.03
C LEU A 167 25.61 0.27 -2.89
N PHE A 168 24.65 -0.54 -2.43
CA PHE A 168 24.93 -1.56 -1.41
C PHE A 168 25.96 -2.59 -1.88
N ASP A 169 25.86 -3.01 -3.14
CA ASP A 169 26.82 -3.94 -3.76
C ASP A 169 28.21 -3.28 -3.93
N GLU A 170 28.27 -2.01 -4.37
CA GLU A 170 29.51 -1.25 -4.57
C GLU A 170 30.24 -0.92 -3.26
N GLU A 171 29.50 -0.66 -2.19
CA GLU A 171 30.04 -0.37 -0.84
C GLU A 171 30.22 -1.63 0.02
N GLU A 172 29.92 -2.82 -0.52
CA GLU A 172 30.00 -4.12 0.17
C GLU A 172 29.21 -4.14 1.49
N ILE A 173 28.03 -3.50 1.51
CA ILE A 173 27.15 -3.44 2.68
C ILE A 173 26.67 -4.85 3.02
N ASP A 174 26.87 -5.27 4.27
CA ASP A 174 26.36 -6.56 4.73
C ASP A 174 24.82 -6.58 4.63
N SER A 175 24.29 -7.55 3.88
CA SER A 175 22.85 -7.80 3.74
C SER A 175 22.10 -7.91 5.07
N SER A 176 22.78 -8.30 6.16
CA SER A 176 22.20 -8.36 7.51
C SER A 176 21.91 -6.97 8.11
N LEU A 177 22.54 -5.93 7.55
CA LEU A 177 22.37 -4.52 7.90
C LEU A 177 21.37 -3.79 7.00
N ILE A 178 20.78 -4.48 6.02
CA ILE A 178 19.76 -3.93 5.11
C ILE A 178 18.37 -4.36 5.58
N TRP A 179 17.53 -3.38 5.88
CA TRP A 179 16.20 -3.58 6.47
C TRP A 179 15.12 -2.91 5.64
N ALA A 180 13.88 -3.36 5.85
CA ALA A 180 12.71 -2.66 5.36
C ALA A 180 12.58 -1.30 6.06
N CYS A 181 12.59 -0.23 5.30
CA CYS A 181 12.33 1.12 5.79
C CYS A 181 10.92 1.19 6.39
N GLU A 182 10.79 1.65 7.63
CA GLU A 182 9.48 1.74 8.27
C GLU A 182 8.53 2.74 7.58
N LYS A 183 9.10 3.75 6.90
CA LYS A 183 8.36 4.83 6.24
C LYS A 183 7.86 4.42 4.87
N CYS A 184 8.73 3.92 3.99
CA CYS A 184 8.36 3.60 2.61
C CYS A 184 8.17 2.10 2.34
N GLY A 185 8.61 1.24 3.26
CA GLY A 185 8.47 -0.22 3.18
C GLY A 185 9.46 -0.92 2.27
N TRP A 186 10.35 -0.21 1.56
CA TRP A 186 11.40 -0.80 0.71
C TRP A 186 12.56 -1.34 1.55
N ASP A 187 13.18 -2.44 1.11
CA ASP A 187 14.35 -3.04 1.78
C ASP A 187 15.62 -2.25 1.42
N ALA A 188 15.63 -0.98 1.81
CA ALA A 188 16.65 0.01 1.45
C ALA A 188 17.13 0.84 2.65
N PHE A 189 16.76 0.45 3.87
CA PHE A 189 17.21 1.12 5.08
C PHE A 189 18.47 0.46 5.62
N VAL A 190 19.57 1.21 5.66
CA VAL A 190 20.86 0.73 6.16
C VAL A 190 21.13 1.32 7.54
N ILE A 191 21.61 0.48 8.45
CA ILE A 191 22.07 0.88 9.79
C ILE A 191 23.58 0.68 9.84
N GLN A 192 24.34 1.74 9.56
CA GLN A 192 25.80 1.72 9.62
C GLN A 192 26.34 3.06 10.13
N ASP A 193 27.31 3.00 11.05
CA ASP A 193 28.08 4.15 11.56
C ASP A 193 27.23 5.37 11.96
N ASP A 194 26.13 5.13 12.70
CA ASP A 194 25.15 6.13 13.15
C ASP A 194 24.38 6.89 12.03
N ILE A 195 24.56 6.50 10.76
CA ILE A 195 23.80 7.03 9.62
C ILE A 195 22.65 6.07 9.31
N ASN A 196 21.47 6.40 9.83
CA ASN A 196 20.21 5.70 9.60
C ASN A 196 19.49 6.30 8.39
N THR A 197 19.78 5.82 7.19
CA THR A 197 19.24 6.41 5.94
C THR A 197 18.51 5.38 5.09
N CYS A 198 17.41 5.84 4.48
CA CYS A 198 16.67 5.17 3.41
C CYS A 198 16.82 5.98 2.13
#